data_AF-A0AAJ0DXF9-F1
#
_entry.id   AF-A0AAJ0DXF9-F1
#
_cell.length_a   1.000
_cell.length_b   1.000
_cell.length_c   1.000
_cell.angle_alpha   90.00
_cell.angle_beta   90.00
_cell.angle_gamma   90.00
#
_symmetry.space_group_name_H-M   'P 1'
#
loop_
_entity.id
_entity.type
_entity.pdbx_description
1 polymer ?
#
loop_
_entity_poly.entity_id
_entity_poly.type
_entity_poly.pdbx_seq_one_letter_code
_entity_poly.pdbx_strand_id
1 'polypeptide(L)'
;MRSTVFTSILALAATMAMGSAVARAKKPPFFFLIGDSTVAVNGGWGDGFLSYLKDPAKGENRGKSGSTTVSWKSNGRWASLLQGINDTRADYEPVVTIQFGHNDQKSLTLDEFRANLVNIATELKDAGATPIFITSLTRRRFEDGEVVRDLAEWRGKTIAAAKASSVRWLDLNLASTDYVNAIGEENAQYYNLASTDRTHLGEAGEIVFGRMVVDLLLEKRSDLDVYFSADEEITDAIANGEFTTGGKCIEDTSDRVSMMTDPRTMALTDQSQLYTAMMRRLLALISTLVASASPLAVTRGVHERNMNLTLKWDILPVNSQQQFRGLSPVSDQIAWVSGTGGTVLRTTDGGASWQSVGPELSTEDADLQFRDVQAFSAEKAIILSIGEGADSRIYITKNGGESWTQSFANEEASAFFNCVDFEDDERGIAVSDPVDGKFRLIETLDGGNTWTIVDPSGMPSALEGEFGFAASGTCISTAAGRWYLASGGIDPGRIFQSANGYEWDVSSSAIAGGASAGVFSVRFRDAQNGIATGGDFNVVNGSLHTSAWSEDGGETWTASEVFPGGYRSGSSWAPGLCGVAVAVGPSGSDITLDAGKTWVTFDRGSFDAVECVYGRVCWASGSAGRVGKLSLR
;
A
#
# COMPACT_ATOMS: atom_id res chain seq x y z
N MET A 1 7.20 -80.73 -53.24
CA MET A 1 8.16 -80.59 -52.11
C MET A 1 8.91 -79.27 -52.28
N ARG A 2 9.01 -78.46 -51.21
CA ARG A 2 10.09 -77.52 -50.77
C ARG A 2 11.11 -77.04 -51.86
N SER A 3 11.57 -75.80 -52.00
CA SER A 3 12.03 -74.78 -51.02
C SER A 3 12.65 -73.61 -51.85
N THR A 4 12.27 -72.33 -51.63
CA THR A 4 13.01 -71.22 -50.93
C THR A 4 14.28 -70.70 -51.67
N VAL A 5 14.24 -69.55 -52.38
CA VAL A 5 14.53 -68.13 -52.00
C VAL A 5 16.01 -67.72 -52.13
N PHE A 6 16.28 -66.68 -52.94
CA PHE A 6 16.91 -65.39 -52.56
C PHE A 6 17.00 -64.49 -53.81
N THR A 7 16.34 -63.32 -53.79
CA THR A 7 16.50 -62.27 -54.81
C THR A 7 16.73 -60.94 -54.12
N SER A 8 17.90 -60.34 -54.37
CA SER A 8 18.31 -59.03 -53.87
C SER A 8 17.59 -57.90 -54.62
N ILE A 9 17.02 -56.95 -53.88
CA ILE A 9 16.38 -55.74 -54.38
C ILE A 9 17.42 -54.60 -54.37
N LEU A 10 17.61 -53.95 -55.52
CA LEU A 10 18.35 -52.70 -55.67
C LEU A 10 17.36 -51.54 -55.50
N ALA A 11 17.47 -50.77 -54.41
CA ALA A 11 16.67 -49.57 -54.17
C ALA A 11 17.48 -48.32 -54.54
N LEU A 12 16.93 -47.50 -55.44
CA LEU A 12 17.45 -46.20 -55.84
C LEU A 12 17.07 -45.17 -54.76
N ALA A 13 18.04 -44.66 -54.02
CA ALA A 13 17.83 -43.63 -53.01
C ALA A 13 17.83 -42.23 -53.65
N ALA A 14 16.67 -41.58 -53.66
CA ALA A 14 16.56 -40.14 -53.87
C ALA A 14 16.83 -39.44 -52.53
N THR A 15 17.97 -38.75 -52.42
CA THR A 15 18.28 -37.87 -51.29
C THR A 15 17.44 -36.59 -51.38
N MET A 16 16.31 -36.58 -50.69
CA MET A 16 15.59 -35.36 -50.33
C MET A 16 16.38 -34.66 -49.22
N ALA A 17 16.92 -33.47 -49.50
CA ALA A 17 17.47 -32.60 -48.47
C ALA A 17 16.31 -32.11 -47.59
N MET A 18 16.11 -32.75 -46.43
CA MET A 18 15.28 -32.19 -45.37
C MET A 18 16.03 -31.01 -44.77
N GLY A 19 15.72 -29.81 -45.25
CA GLY A 19 16.03 -28.60 -44.52
C GLY A 19 15.30 -28.66 -43.18
N SER A 20 16.04 -28.74 -42.08
CA SER A 20 15.51 -28.52 -40.74
C SER A 20 14.89 -27.13 -40.70
N ALA A 21 13.56 -27.06 -40.67
CA ALA A 21 12.85 -25.83 -40.37
C ALA A 21 13.25 -25.43 -38.95
N VAL A 22 14.18 -24.48 -38.84
CA VAL A 22 14.46 -23.80 -37.58
C VAL A 22 13.13 -23.18 -37.15
N ALA A 23 12.56 -23.68 -36.05
CA ALA A 23 11.34 -23.09 -35.48
C ALA A 23 11.64 -21.62 -35.23
N ARG A 24 11.00 -20.73 -36.00
CA ARG A 24 11.16 -19.30 -35.84
C ARG A 24 10.70 -18.95 -34.43
N ALA A 25 11.58 -18.32 -33.64
CA ALA A 25 11.22 -17.84 -32.31
C ALA A 25 9.92 -17.02 -32.39
N LYS A 26 9.02 -17.24 -31.44
CA LYS A 26 7.73 -16.54 -31.38
C LYS A 26 8.02 -15.03 -31.24
N LYS A 27 7.41 -14.21 -32.09
CA LYS A 27 7.62 -12.75 -32.05
C LYS A 27 7.05 -12.18 -30.73
N PRO A 28 7.71 -11.20 -30.11
CA PRO A 28 7.11 -10.50 -28.96
C PRO A 28 5.86 -9.74 -29.39
N PRO A 29 4.89 -9.51 -28.49
CA PRO A 29 3.67 -8.79 -28.81
C PRO A 29 3.94 -7.29 -29.00
N PHE A 30 3.21 -6.67 -29.93
CA PHE A 30 3.02 -5.23 -29.98
C PHE A 30 1.54 -4.92 -29.76
N PHE A 31 1.22 -4.27 -28.64
CA PHE A 31 -0.17 -3.97 -28.26
C PHE A 31 -0.65 -2.64 -28.86
N PHE A 32 -1.76 -2.67 -29.58
CA PHE A 32 -2.51 -1.49 -29.98
C PHE A 32 -3.80 -1.45 -29.17
N LEU A 33 -3.92 -0.53 -28.21
CA LEU A 33 -5.12 -0.41 -27.38
C LEU A 33 -6.11 0.55 -28.03
N ILE A 34 -7.30 0.07 -28.42
CA ILE A 34 -8.33 0.93 -29.02
C ILE A 34 -9.59 0.92 -28.17
N GLY A 35 -10.22 2.09 -28.05
CA GLY A 35 -11.43 2.22 -27.27
C GLY A 35 -11.90 3.66 -27.09
N ASP A 36 -12.86 3.82 -26.18
CA ASP A 36 -13.41 5.11 -25.79
C ASP A 36 -12.57 5.80 -24.69
N SER A 37 -13.18 6.71 -23.91
CA SER A 37 -12.49 7.46 -22.86
C SER A 37 -12.02 6.59 -21.70
N THR A 38 -12.56 5.39 -21.54
CA THR A 38 -12.18 4.44 -20.49
C THR A 38 -10.99 3.55 -20.86
N VAL A 39 -10.45 3.74 -22.07
CA VAL A 39 -9.13 3.21 -22.51
C VAL A 39 -8.13 4.35 -22.72
N ALA A 40 -8.60 5.51 -23.19
CA ALA A 40 -7.77 6.65 -23.56
C ALA A 40 -6.89 7.19 -22.43
N VAL A 41 -5.80 7.85 -22.82
CA VAL A 41 -4.94 8.66 -21.96
C VAL A 41 -5.79 9.65 -21.14
N ASN A 42 -5.46 9.82 -19.85
CA ASN A 42 -6.16 10.70 -18.90
C ASN A 42 -7.64 10.31 -18.67
N GLY A 43 -7.89 9.07 -18.26
CA GLY A 43 -9.24 8.64 -17.89
C GLY A 43 -9.55 7.16 -18.11
N GLY A 44 -8.62 6.41 -18.70
CA GLY A 44 -8.79 5.00 -18.99
C GLY A 44 -7.66 4.13 -18.46
N TRP A 45 -7.87 2.82 -18.47
CA TRP A 45 -6.89 1.85 -17.96
C TRP A 45 -5.71 1.61 -18.91
N GLY A 46 -5.75 2.15 -20.13
CA GLY A 46 -4.84 1.75 -21.21
C GLY A 46 -3.37 2.00 -20.89
N ASP A 47 -3.03 3.15 -20.31
CA ASP A 47 -1.65 3.47 -19.95
C ASP A 47 -1.18 2.65 -18.73
N GLY A 48 -2.08 2.38 -17.77
CA GLY A 48 -1.85 1.44 -16.68
C GLY A 48 -1.63 -0.01 -17.14
N PHE A 49 -2.25 -0.46 -18.22
CA PHE A 49 -1.91 -1.76 -18.82
C PHE A 49 -0.50 -1.75 -19.42
N LEU A 50 -0.13 -0.66 -20.11
CA LEU A 50 1.18 -0.54 -20.75
C LEU A 50 2.33 -0.39 -19.75
N SER A 51 2.08 0.13 -18.55
CA SER A 51 3.11 0.29 -17.51
C SER A 51 3.65 -1.05 -17.00
N TYR A 52 2.85 -2.13 -17.08
CA TYR A 52 3.29 -3.48 -16.74
C TYR A 52 4.09 -4.16 -17.85
N LEU A 53 4.17 -3.59 -19.05
CA LEU A 53 4.79 -4.26 -20.19
C LEU A 53 6.33 -4.20 -20.12
N LYS A 54 6.99 -5.34 -20.32
CA LYS A 54 8.46 -5.49 -20.34
C LYS A 54 9.00 -5.64 -21.75
N ASP A 55 10.21 -5.12 -21.98
CA ASP A 55 10.98 -5.44 -23.18
C ASP A 55 11.20 -6.96 -23.32
N PRO A 56 11.13 -7.52 -24.55
CA PRO A 56 11.03 -6.82 -25.82
C PRO A 56 9.59 -6.50 -26.29
N ALA A 57 8.56 -6.74 -25.48
CA ALA A 57 7.20 -6.33 -25.87
C ALA A 57 7.06 -4.80 -25.90
N LYS A 58 6.16 -4.32 -26.74
CA LYS A 58 5.87 -2.88 -26.91
C LYS A 58 4.36 -2.66 -26.99
N GLY A 59 3.92 -1.42 -26.82
CA GLY A 59 2.53 -1.09 -27.07
C GLY A 59 2.28 0.40 -27.13
N GLU A 60 1.08 0.73 -27.58
CA GLU A 60 0.61 2.10 -27.67
C GLU A 60 -0.89 2.19 -27.35
N ASN A 61 -1.22 3.24 -26.61
CA ASN A 61 -2.60 3.56 -26.30
C ASN A 61 -3.18 4.47 -27.38
N ARG A 62 -4.13 3.93 -28.14
CA ARG A 62 -4.89 4.66 -29.17
C ARG A 62 -6.36 4.82 -28.76
N GLY A 63 -6.68 4.68 -27.47
CA GLY A 63 -7.99 5.05 -26.94
C GLY A 63 -8.32 6.51 -27.26
N LYS A 64 -9.59 6.79 -27.56
CA LYS A 64 -10.03 8.14 -27.89
C LYS A 64 -11.32 8.50 -27.18
N SER A 65 -11.22 9.46 -26.26
CA SER A 65 -12.34 9.98 -25.48
C SER A 65 -13.52 10.41 -26.34
N GLY A 66 -14.72 10.02 -25.91
CA GLY A 66 -15.98 10.31 -26.60
C GLY A 66 -16.26 9.47 -27.85
N SER A 67 -15.40 8.51 -28.20
CA SER A 67 -15.60 7.69 -29.40
C SER A 67 -16.60 6.56 -29.19
N THR A 68 -17.25 6.16 -30.27
CA THR A 68 -18.06 4.94 -30.43
C THR A 68 -17.34 3.99 -31.39
N THR A 69 -17.83 2.77 -31.59
CA THR A 69 -17.29 1.85 -32.62
C THR A 69 -17.34 2.47 -34.03
N VAL A 70 -18.26 3.40 -34.27
CA VAL A 70 -18.40 4.11 -35.56
C VAL A 70 -17.43 5.29 -35.64
N SER A 71 -17.48 6.20 -34.64
CA SER A 71 -16.70 7.44 -34.70
C SER A 71 -15.21 7.22 -34.45
N TRP A 72 -14.81 6.12 -33.78
CA TRP A 72 -13.39 5.79 -33.64
C TRP A 72 -12.75 5.51 -35.00
N LYS A 73 -13.44 4.80 -35.90
CA LYS A 73 -12.91 4.44 -37.24
C LYS A 73 -12.76 5.64 -38.19
N SER A 74 -13.39 6.77 -37.90
CA SER A 74 -13.36 7.95 -38.76
C SER A 74 -12.09 8.79 -38.57
N ASN A 75 -11.97 9.89 -39.32
CA ASN A 75 -10.87 10.87 -39.20
C ASN A 75 -9.46 10.27 -39.32
N GLY A 76 -9.29 9.25 -40.18
CA GLY A 76 -8.00 8.63 -40.47
C GLY A 76 -7.43 7.70 -39.39
N ARG A 77 -8.07 7.59 -38.21
CA ARG A 77 -7.61 6.71 -37.12
C ARG A 77 -7.54 5.24 -37.53
N TRP A 78 -8.56 4.76 -38.24
CA TRP A 78 -8.57 3.38 -38.73
C TRP A 78 -7.42 3.11 -39.70
N ALA A 79 -7.25 3.98 -40.70
CA ALA A 79 -6.14 3.86 -41.65
C ALA A 79 -4.77 3.90 -40.95
N SER A 80 -4.61 4.78 -39.96
CA SER A 80 -3.39 4.86 -39.15
C SER A 80 -3.16 3.61 -38.29
N LEU A 81 -4.21 2.96 -37.77
CA LEU A 81 -4.11 1.67 -37.07
C LEU A 81 -3.64 0.57 -38.02
N LEU A 82 -4.26 0.43 -39.18
CA LEU A 82 -3.88 -0.58 -40.17
C LEU A 82 -2.43 -0.38 -40.65
N GLN A 83 -1.99 0.87 -40.81
CA GLN A 83 -0.60 1.18 -41.12
C GLN A 83 0.34 0.75 -39.99
N GLY A 84 0.04 1.08 -38.73
CA GLY A 84 0.85 0.67 -37.58
C GLY A 84 0.96 -0.86 -37.45
N ILE A 85 -0.12 -1.59 -37.69
CA ILE A 85 -0.10 -3.07 -37.76
C ILE A 85 0.85 -3.54 -38.86
N ASN A 86 0.77 -2.95 -40.06
CA ASN A 86 1.65 -3.32 -41.16
C ASN A 86 3.13 -3.02 -40.88
N ASP A 87 3.41 -1.92 -40.19
CA ASP A 87 4.78 -1.48 -39.89
C ASP A 87 5.44 -2.33 -38.79
N THR A 88 4.65 -2.83 -37.83
CA THR A 88 5.16 -3.61 -36.69
C THR A 88 5.19 -5.11 -36.93
N ARG A 89 4.32 -5.66 -37.79
CA ARG A 89 4.17 -7.12 -37.98
C ARG A 89 5.41 -7.84 -38.51
N ALA A 90 6.41 -7.13 -39.02
CA ALA A 90 7.68 -7.73 -39.44
C ALA A 90 8.45 -8.29 -38.23
N ASP A 91 8.45 -7.55 -37.12
CA ASP A 91 9.26 -7.83 -35.94
C ASP A 91 8.42 -8.30 -34.74
N TYR A 92 7.13 -7.94 -34.69
CA TYR A 92 6.23 -8.23 -33.57
C TYR A 92 5.00 -9.08 -33.98
N GLU A 93 4.30 -9.65 -32.99
CA GLU A 93 2.90 -10.11 -33.10
C GLU A 93 1.97 -8.92 -32.78
N PRO A 94 1.28 -8.31 -33.76
CA PRO A 94 0.36 -7.22 -33.47
C PRO A 94 -0.88 -7.74 -32.72
N VAL A 95 -1.08 -7.32 -31.48
CA VAL A 95 -2.26 -7.63 -30.68
C VAL A 95 -3.08 -6.35 -30.53
N VAL A 96 -4.37 -6.40 -30.85
CA VAL A 96 -5.24 -5.22 -30.79
C VAL A 96 -6.31 -5.47 -29.73
N THR A 97 -6.25 -4.76 -28.62
CA THR A 97 -7.31 -4.80 -27.60
C THR A 97 -8.40 -3.81 -27.96
N ILE A 98 -9.67 -4.21 -27.83
CA ILE A 98 -10.82 -3.44 -28.31
C ILE A 98 -11.87 -3.33 -27.20
N GLN A 99 -12.09 -2.13 -26.68
CA GLN A 99 -13.14 -1.84 -25.68
C GLN A 99 -14.02 -0.66 -26.10
N PHE A 100 -15.32 -0.93 -26.28
CA PHE A 100 -16.34 0.08 -26.56
C PHE A 100 -17.64 -0.25 -25.81
N GLY A 101 -18.57 0.71 -25.74
CA GLY A 101 -19.86 0.54 -25.08
C GLY A 101 -20.34 1.80 -24.34
N HIS A 102 -19.45 2.53 -23.65
CA HIS A 102 -19.86 3.66 -22.81
C HIS A 102 -20.52 4.79 -23.60
N ASN A 103 -20.05 5.06 -24.81
CA ASN A 103 -20.62 6.08 -25.69
C ASN A 103 -21.59 5.48 -26.71
N ASP A 104 -21.34 4.24 -27.16
CA ASP A 104 -22.22 3.52 -28.09
C ASP A 104 -23.64 3.42 -27.56
N GLN A 105 -23.82 3.18 -26.26
CA GLN A 105 -25.13 3.13 -25.62
C GLN A 105 -25.98 4.39 -25.72
N LYS A 106 -25.36 5.52 -26.05
CA LYS A 106 -26.05 6.81 -26.16
C LYS A 106 -26.60 7.03 -27.57
N SER A 107 -26.16 6.26 -28.57
CA SER A 107 -26.42 6.57 -29.99
C SER A 107 -26.66 5.37 -30.90
N LEU A 108 -26.37 4.14 -30.47
CA LEU A 108 -26.53 2.93 -31.28
C LEU A 108 -27.54 1.98 -30.65
N THR A 109 -28.13 1.11 -31.48
CA THR A 109 -28.82 -0.09 -31.00
C THR A 109 -27.82 -1.19 -30.64
N LEU A 110 -28.23 -2.12 -29.78
CA LEU A 110 -27.40 -3.26 -29.37
C LEU A 110 -26.97 -4.17 -30.54
N ASP A 111 -27.80 -4.27 -31.59
CA ASP A 111 -27.48 -5.08 -32.78
C ASP A 111 -26.50 -4.37 -33.72
N GLU A 112 -26.62 -3.05 -33.91
CA GLU A 112 -25.64 -2.25 -34.65
C GLU A 112 -24.27 -2.31 -33.96
N PHE A 113 -24.23 -2.16 -32.64
CA PHE A 113 -23.00 -2.26 -31.86
C PHE A 113 -22.31 -3.62 -32.04
N ARG A 114 -23.06 -4.73 -31.92
CA ARG A 114 -22.54 -6.07 -32.16
C ARG A 114 -22.01 -6.23 -33.58
N ALA A 115 -22.77 -5.79 -34.58
CA ALA A 115 -22.36 -5.88 -35.99
C ALA A 115 -21.08 -5.09 -36.25
N ASN A 116 -20.94 -3.90 -35.66
CA ASN A 116 -19.73 -3.08 -35.77
C ASN A 116 -18.51 -3.78 -35.16
N LEU A 117 -18.64 -4.39 -33.98
CA LEU A 117 -17.55 -5.17 -33.37
C LEU A 117 -17.15 -6.34 -34.26
N VAL A 118 -18.11 -7.08 -34.82
CA VAL A 118 -17.82 -8.19 -35.76
C VAL A 118 -17.02 -7.70 -36.97
N ASN A 119 -17.39 -6.55 -37.55
CA ASN A 119 -16.67 -5.96 -38.68
C ASN A 119 -15.25 -5.51 -38.29
N ILE A 120 -15.08 -4.88 -37.12
CA ILE A 120 -13.77 -4.50 -36.57
C ILE A 120 -12.86 -5.73 -36.45
N ALA A 121 -13.37 -6.84 -35.88
CA ALA A 121 -12.59 -8.06 -35.74
C ALA A 121 -12.17 -8.65 -37.09
N THR A 122 -13.07 -8.67 -38.09
CA THR A 122 -12.76 -9.16 -39.44
C THR A 122 -11.64 -8.34 -40.08
N GLU A 123 -11.78 -7.01 -40.08
CA GLU A 123 -10.79 -6.12 -40.70
C GLU A 123 -9.40 -6.20 -40.03
N LEU A 124 -9.34 -6.37 -38.70
CA LEU A 124 -8.06 -6.53 -37.99
C LEU A 124 -7.40 -7.87 -38.29
N LYS A 125 -8.19 -8.95 -38.42
CA LYS A 125 -7.67 -10.26 -38.84
C LYS A 125 -7.13 -10.20 -40.26
N ASP A 126 -7.85 -9.54 -41.18
CA ASP A 126 -7.41 -9.35 -42.57
C ASP A 126 -6.12 -8.54 -42.66
N ALA A 127 -5.89 -7.61 -41.73
CA ALA A 127 -4.64 -6.85 -41.60
C ALA A 127 -3.48 -7.67 -40.99
N GLY A 128 -3.75 -8.88 -40.48
CA GLY A 128 -2.76 -9.76 -39.87
C GLY A 128 -2.52 -9.51 -38.38
N ALA A 129 -3.46 -8.87 -37.68
CA ALA A 129 -3.41 -8.69 -36.23
C ALA A 129 -4.25 -9.73 -35.48
N THR A 130 -3.93 -9.91 -34.19
CA THR A 130 -4.70 -10.71 -33.24
C THR A 130 -5.65 -9.80 -32.44
N PRO A 131 -6.95 -9.72 -32.78
CA PRO A 131 -7.89 -8.95 -31.98
C PRO A 131 -8.18 -9.64 -30.64
N ILE A 132 -8.43 -8.86 -29.60
CA ILE A 132 -8.94 -9.29 -28.29
C ILE A 132 -10.01 -8.29 -27.86
N PHE A 133 -11.25 -8.75 -27.65
CA PHE A 133 -12.30 -7.89 -27.12
C PHE A 133 -12.20 -7.75 -25.61
N ILE A 134 -12.50 -6.57 -25.10
CA ILE A 134 -12.58 -6.30 -23.66
C ILE A 134 -13.95 -5.67 -23.40
N THR A 135 -14.72 -6.25 -22.48
CA THR A 135 -16.02 -5.67 -22.10
C THR A 135 -15.79 -4.37 -21.32
N SER A 136 -16.53 -3.32 -21.63
CA SER A 136 -16.34 -2.00 -21.00
C SER A 136 -16.40 -2.08 -19.46
N LEU A 137 -15.39 -1.52 -18.77
CA LEU A 137 -15.35 -1.51 -17.29
C LEU A 137 -16.60 -0.92 -16.66
N THR A 138 -16.89 -1.33 -15.43
CA THR A 138 -18.09 -0.87 -14.72
C THR A 138 -18.02 0.60 -14.32
N ARG A 139 -19.15 1.30 -14.33
CA ARG A 139 -19.21 2.63 -13.70
C ARG A 139 -19.25 2.47 -12.19
N ARG A 140 -18.57 3.36 -11.48
CA ARG A 140 -18.54 3.37 -10.00
C ARG A 140 -19.77 4.08 -9.43
N ARG A 141 -20.95 3.83 -10.01
CA ARG A 141 -22.24 4.38 -9.57
C ARG A 141 -22.97 3.31 -8.76
N PHE A 142 -23.40 3.66 -7.56
CA PHE A 142 -24.10 2.75 -6.66
C PHE A 142 -25.58 3.13 -6.50
N GLU A 143 -26.40 2.12 -6.24
CA GLU A 143 -27.81 2.23 -5.84
C GLU A 143 -28.11 1.04 -4.93
N ASP A 144 -28.69 1.31 -3.75
CA ASP A 144 -28.95 0.29 -2.71
C ASP A 144 -27.73 -0.54 -2.30
N GLY A 145 -26.55 0.10 -2.23
CA GLY A 145 -25.29 -0.54 -1.82
C GLY A 145 -24.59 -1.35 -2.91
N GLU A 146 -25.13 -1.39 -4.12
CA GLU A 146 -24.62 -2.19 -5.23
C GLU A 146 -24.33 -1.34 -6.47
N VAL A 147 -23.35 -1.74 -7.27
CA VAL A 147 -23.05 -1.09 -8.55
C VAL A 147 -24.22 -1.22 -9.52
N VAL A 148 -24.59 -0.09 -10.12
CA VAL A 148 -25.62 -0.09 -11.16
C VAL A 148 -25.05 -0.60 -12.48
N ARG A 149 -25.57 -1.76 -12.91
CA ARG A 149 -25.09 -2.52 -14.08
C ARG A 149 -25.65 -2.01 -15.40
N ASP A 150 -25.49 -0.71 -15.68
CA ASP A 150 -26.04 -0.05 -16.88
C ASP A 150 -25.40 -0.51 -18.20
N LEU A 151 -24.26 -1.21 -18.15
CA LEU A 151 -23.56 -1.79 -19.30
C LEU A 151 -23.79 -3.30 -19.49
N ALA A 152 -24.66 -3.95 -18.70
CA ALA A 152 -24.82 -5.41 -18.72
C ALA A 152 -25.21 -5.97 -20.11
N GLU A 153 -26.13 -5.31 -20.83
CA GLU A 153 -26.53 -5.74 -22.17
C GLU A 153 -25.42 -5.52 -23.21
N TRP A 154 -24.65 -4.44 -23.06
CA TRP A 154 -23.51 -4.09 -23.92
C TRP A 154 -22.34 -5.06 -23.75
N ARG A 155 -22.07 -5.46 -22.49
CA ARG A 155 -21.17 -6.59 -22.17
C ARG A 155 -21.62 -7.84 -22.90
N GLY A 156 -22.91 -8.20 -22.81
CA GLY A 156 -23.48 -9.36 -23.49
C GLY A 156 -23.27 -9.34 -25.01
N LYS A 157 -23.46 -8.17 -25.65
CA LYS A 157 -23.24 -8.01 -27.10
C LYS A 157 -21.75 -8.06 -27.48
N THR A 158 -20.85 -7.57 -26.64
CA THR A 158 -19.40 -7.70 -26.86
C THR A 158 -18.98 -9.17 -26.86
N ILE A 159 -19.43 -9.95 -25.87
CA ILE A 159 -19.16 -11.40 -25.80
C ILE A 159 -19.79 -12.13 -27.00
N ALA A 160 -21.00 -11.74 -27.42
CA ALA A 160 -21.65 -12.32 -28.59
C ALA A 160 -20.91 -12.01 -29.90
N ALA A 161 -20.30 -10.82 -30.03
CA ALA A 161 -19.43 -10.47 -31.15
C ALA A 161 -18.14 -11.30 -31.11
N ALA A 162 -17.51 -11.46 -29.94
CA ALA A 162 -16.33 -12.31 -29.76
C ALA A 162 -16.56 -13.74 -30.24
N LYS A 163 -17.68 -14.34 -29.83
CA LYS A 163 -18.10 -15.68 -30.27
C LYS A 163 -18.34 -15.74 -31.78
N ALA A 164 -19.09 -14.79 -32.32
CA ALA A 164 -19.42 -14.75 -33.76
C ALA A 164 -18.17 -14.60 -34.65
N SER A 165 -17.19 -13.81 -34.19
CA SER A 165 -15.95 -13.59 -34.92
C SER A 165 -14.85 -14.61 -34.58
N SER A 166 -15.07 -15.56 -33.66
CA SER A 166 -14.02 -16.45 -33.14
C SER A 166 -12.80 -15.67 -32.66
N VAL A 167 -13.02 -14.77 -31.71
CA VAL A 167 -12.03 -13.87 -31.09
C VAL A 167 -12.05 -14.07 -29.58
N ARG A 168 -10.89 -14.01 -28.92
CA ARG A 168 -10.81 -14.06 -27.45
C ARG A 168 -11.41 -12.81 -26.85
N TRP A 169 -11.97 -12.93 -25.64
CA TRP A 169 -12.44 -11.76 -24.90
C TRP A 169 -11.99 -11.81 -23.43
N LEU A 170 -11.84 -10.63 -22.85
CA LEU A 170 -11.59 -10.39 -21.44
C LEU A 170 -12.85 -9.74 -20.85
N ASP A 171 -13.37 -10.28 -19.75
CA ASP A 171 -14.63 -9.83 -19.19
C ASP A 171 -14.45 -8.80 -18.08
N LEU A 172 -13.78 -7.70 -18.41
CA LEU A 172 -13.46 -6.63 -17.47
C LEU A 172 -14.71 -6.02 -16.83
N ASN A 173 -15.85 -5.94 -17.52
CA ASN A 173 -17.09 -5.45 -16.93
C ASN A 173 -17.53 -6.28 -15.71
N LEU A 174 -17.47 -7.61 -15.80
CA LEU A 174 -17.82 -8.46 -14.67
C LEU A 174 -16.77 -8.35 -13.56
N ALA A 175 -15.49 -8.55 -13.89
CA ALA A 175 -14.39 -8.49 -12.92
C ALA A 175 -14.38 -7.16 -12.15
N SER A 176 -14.52 -6.04 -12.86
CA SER A 176 -14.56 -4.72 -12.21
C SER A 176 -15.86 -4.48 -11.44
N THR A 177 -16.99 -5.06 -11.83
CA THR A 177 -18.24 -4.96 -11.03
C THR A 177 -18.10 -5.71 -9.72
N ASP A 178 -17.59 -6.94 -9.78
CA ASP A 178 -17.41 -7.79 -8.59
C ASP A 178 -16.40 -7.13 -7.63
N TYR A 179 -15.28 -6.64 -8.15
CA TYR A 179 -14.28 -5.92 -7.37
C TYR A 179 -14.82 -4.63 -6.73
N VAL A 180 -15.49 -3.78 -7.53
CA VAL A 180 -16.04 -2.50 -7.04
C VAL A 180 -17.13 -2.71 -6.00
N ASN A 181 -17.95 -3.77 -6.14
CA ASN A 181 -18.91 -4.15 -5.12
C ASN A 181 -18.23 -4.63 -3.83
N ALA A 182 -17.19 -5.45 -3.94
CA ALA A 182 -16.48 -5.99 -2.78
C ALA A 182 -15.83 -4.88 -1.92
N ILE A 183 -15.17 -3.91 -2.55
CA ILE A 183 -14.51 -2.80 -1.83
C ILE A 183 -15.48 -1.71 -1.33
N GLY A 184 -16.71 -1.69 -1.86
CA GLY A 184 -17.74 -0.71 -1.51
C GLY A 184 -17.58 0.67 -2.18
N GLU A 185 -18.64 1.50 -2.07
CA GLU A 185 -18.75 2.78 -2.78
C GLU A 185 -17.64 3.78 -2.42
N GLU A 186 -17.30 3.91 -1.14
CA GLU A 186 -16.32 4.87 -0.66
C GLU A 186 -14.93 4.62 -1.29
N ASN A 187 -14.45 3.38 -1.19
CA ASN A 187 -13.19 2.97 -1.79
C ASN A 187 -13.22 3.05 -3.32
N ALA A 188 -14.33 2.64 -3.94
CA ALA A 188 -14.49 2.74 -5.38
C ALA A 188 -14.36 4.19 -5.89
N GLN A 189 -14.78 5.19 -5.11
CA GLN A 189 -14.66 6.58 -5.50
C GLN A 189 -13.21 7.07 -5.60
N TYR A 190 -12.27 6.41 -4.92
CA TYR A 190 -10.83 6.71 -5.00
C TYR A 190 -10.28 6.55 -6.43
N TYR A 191 -10.87 5.66 -7.22
CA TYR A 191 -10.45 5.40 -8.60
C TYR A 191 -10.99 6.41 -9.60
N ASN A 192 -11.79 7.39 -9.18
CA ASN A 192 -12.38 8.36 -10.09
C ASN A 192 -11.38 9.44 -10.52
N LEU A 193 -11.45 9.86 -11.78
CA LEU A 193 -10.66 10.98 -12.31
C LEU A 193 -10.99 12.30 -11.58
N ALA A 194 -12.23 12.45 -11.14
CA ALA A 194 -12.70 13.57 -10.34
C ALA A 194 -13.81 13.11 -9.40
N SER A 195 -14.03 13.85 -8.30
CA SER A 195 -15.00 13.48 -7.25
C SER A 195 -16.44 13.30 -7.73
N THR A 196 -16.82 13.85 -8.89
CA THR A 196 -18.15 13.71 -9.52
C THR A 196 -18.15 12.81 -10.75
N ASP A 197 -16.97 12.34 -11.21
CA ASP A 197 -16.84 11.51 -12.39
C ASP A 197 -16.92 10.04 -12.01
N ARG A 198 -18.00 9.35 -12.40
CA ARG A 198 -18.21 7.93 -12.10
C ARG A 198 -17.76 7.00 -13.23
N THR A 199 -17.18 7.55 -14.30
CA THR A 199 -16.84 6.82 -15.53
C THR A 199 -15.34 6.80 -15.80
N HIS A 200 -14.65 7.93 -15.67
CA HIS A 200 -13.23 8.02 -15.95
C HIS A 200 -12.37 7.70 -14.73
N LEU A 201 -11.22 7.08 -14.99
CA LEU A 201 -10.27 6.64 -13.98
C LEU A 201 -9.28 7.75 -13.65
N GLY A 202 -9.02 7.95 -12.36
CA GLY A 202 -7.85 8.69 -11.88
C GLY A 202 -6.60 7.82 -11.93
N GLU A 203 -5.48 8.34 -11.46
CA GLU A 203 -4.18 7.66 -11.52
C GLU A 203 -4.18 6.27 -10.86
N ALA A 204 -4.69 6.15 -9.63
CA ALA A 204 -4.82 4.86 -8.96
C ALA A 204 -5.75 3.91 -9.72
N GLY A 205 -6.87 4.42 -10.22
CA GLY A 205 -7.82 3.65 -11.01
C GLY A 205 -7.21 3.14 -12.32
N GLU A 206 -6.37 3.94 -12.98
CA GLU A 206 -5.65 3.55 -14.18
C GLU A 206 -4.74 2.35 -13.91
N ILE A 207 -3.98 2.37 -12.81
CA ILE A 207 -3.06 1.29 -12.45
C ILE A 207 -3.82 0.01 -12.06
N VAL A 208 -4.82 0.12 -11.17
CA VAL A 208 -5.59 -1.04 -10.68
C VAL A 208 -6.39 -1.69 -11.80
N PHE A 209 -7.12 -0.91 -12.60
CA PHE A 209 -7.90 -1.47 -13.70
C PHE A 209 -7.00 -1.90 -14.87
N GLY A 210 -5.83 -1.26 -15.05
CA GLY A 210 -4.80 -1.72 -15.96
C GLY A 210 -4.29 -3.10 -15.59
N ARG A 211 -4.01 -3.32 -14.29
CA ARG A 211 -3.59 -4.62 -13.75
C ARG A 211 -4.67 -5.68 -13.93
N MET A 212 -5.92 -5.35 -13.61
CA MET A 212 -7.06 -6.25 -13.83
C MET A 212 -7.16 -6.73 -15.29
N VAL A 213 -6.85 -5.87 -16.27
CA VAL A 213 -6.83 -6.25 -17.69
C VAL A 213 -5.66 -7.21 -17.99
N VAL A 214 -4.48 -6.98 -17.39
CA VAL A 214 -3.33 -7.88 -17.50
C VAL A 214 -3.67 -9.26 -16.96
N ASP A 215 -4.21 -9.35 -15.74
CA ASP A 215 -4.54 -10.63 -15.10
C ASP A 215 -5.55 -11.43 -15.95
N LEU A 216 -6.62 -10.77 -16.41
CA LEU A 216 -7.58 -11.37 -17.34
C LEU A 216 -6.94 -11.82 -18.65
N LEU A 217 -5.97 -11.06 -19.18
CA LEU A 217 -5.25 -11.43 -20.39
C LEU A 217 -4.41 -12.69 -20.17
N LEU A 218 -3.66 -12.76 -19.06
CA LEU A 218 -2.77 -13.87 -18.75
C LEU A 218 -3.53 -15.18 -18.48
N GLU A 219 -4.76 -15.11 -17.96
CA GLU A 219 -5.65 -16.28 -17.92
C GLU A 219 -5.93 -16.88 -19.30
N LYS A 220 -6.02 -16.05 -20.35
CA LYS A 220 -6.38 -16.49 -21.71
C LYS A 220 -5.16 -16.67 -22.63
N ARG A 221 -4.03 -16.08 -22.26
CA ARG A 221 -2.76 -16.02 -23.01
C ARG A 221 -1.58 -16.09 -22.03
N SER A 222 -1.47 -17.20 -21.30
CA SER A 222 -0.34 -17.44 -20.39
C SER A 222 1.03 -17.46 -21.09
N ASP A 223 1.03 -17.64 -22.42
CA ASP A 223 2.23 -17.47 -23.24
C ASP A 223 2.78 -16.04 -23.29
N LEU A 224 2.03 -15.06 -22.77
CA LEU A 224 2.43 -13.65 -22.70
C LEU A 224 2.98 -13.24 -21.33
N ASP A 225 2.90 -14.10 -20.32
CA ASP A 225 3.29 -13.82 -18.93
C ASP A 225 4.70 -13.20 -18.81
N VAL A 226 5.66 -13.77 -19.55
CA VAL A 226 7.05 -13.31 -19.60
C VAL A 226 7.24 -11.85 -20.04
N TYR A 227 6.23 -11.24 -20.66
CA TYR A 227 6.26 -9.86 -21.13
C TYR A 227 5.60 -8.87 -20.17
N PHE A 228 5.16 -9.31 -18.99
CA PHE A 228 4.57 -8.44 -17.99
C PHE A 228 5.36 -8.45 -16.66
N SER A 229 5.36 -7.32 -15.96
CA SER A 229 5.78 -7.22 -14.56
C SER A 229 4.77 -7.92 -13.67
N ALA A 230 5.26 -8.73 -12.74
CA ALA A 230 4.43 -9.24 -11.65
C ALA A 230 4.09 -8.07 -10.72
N ASP A 231 2.90 -8.14 -10.13
CA ASP A 231 2.41 -7.21 -9.11
C ASP A 231 1.39 -8.01 -8.30
N GLU A 232 1.92 -8.84 -7.40
CA GLU A 232 1.12 -9.77 -6.60
C GLU A 232 0.25 -8.99 -5.60
N GLU A 233 0.73 -7.87 -5.06
CA GLU A 233 -0.04 -7.01 -4.16
C GLU A 233 -1.36 -6.54 -4.81
N ILE A 234 -1.29 -5.93 -6.00
CA ILE A 234 -2.50 -5.45 -6.67
C ILE A 234 -3.34 -6.62 -7.19
N THR A 235 -2.72 -7.68 -7.71
CA THR A 235 -3.44 -8.87 -8.20
C THR A 235 -4.22 -9.56 -7.09
N ASP A 236 -3.60 -9.78 -5.94
CA ASP A 236 -4.22 -10.48 -4.81
C ASP A 236 -5.29 -9.61 -4.17
N ALA A 237 -5.05 -8.30 -4.02
CA ALA A 237 -6.09 -7.38 -3.56
C ALA A 237 -7.31 -7.39 -4.50
N ILE A 238 -7.11 -7.40 -5.82
CA ILE A 238 -8.22 -7.52 -6.78
C ILE A 238 -8.94 -8.87 -6.63
N ALA A 239 -8.19 -9.97 -6.50
CA ALA A 239 -8.74 -11.32 -6.41
C ALA A 239 -9.53 -11.56 -5.12
N ASN A 240 -9.07 -10.98 -4.01
CA ASN A 240 -9.69 -11.09 -2.68
C ASN A 240 -10.82 -10.06 -2.46
N GLY A 241 -10.98 -9.10 -3.38
CA GLY A 241 -11.98 -8.04 -3.23
C GLY A 241 -11.57 -6.94 -2.24
N GLU A 242 -10.27 -6.75 -2.05
CA GLU A 242 -9.67 -5.80 -1.13
C GLU A 242 -9.29 -4.49 -1.82
N PHE A 243 -9.43 -3.38 -1.11
CA PHE A 243 -9.08 -2.07 -1.65
C PHE A 243 -7.55 -1.91 -1.75
N THR A 244 -7.06 -1.41 -2.89
CA THR A 244 -5.64 -1.05 -3.10
C THR A 244 -5.52 0.32 -3.74
N THR A 245 -4.43 1.03 -3.49
CA THR A 245 -4.16 2.33 -4.12
C THR A 245 -3.41 2.22 -5.45
N GLY A 246 -3.09 1.00 -5.87
CA GLY A 246 -2.34 0.74 -7.09
C GLY A 246 -0.83 0.97 -6.94
N GLY A 247 -0.25 0.67 -5.77
CA GLY A 247 1.20 0.69 -5.52
C GLY A 247 1.90 2.06 -5.60
N LYS A 248 1.21 3.12 -6.05
CA LYS A 248 1.75 4.47 -6.09
C LYS A 248 1.51 5.15 -4.75
N CYS A 249 2.51 5.10 -3.90
CA CYS A 249 2.68 6.19 -2.96
C CYS A 249 2.85 7.49 -3.77
N ILE A 250 2.11 8.55 -3.43
CA ILE A 250 2.25 9.86 -4.06
C ILE A 250 3.61 10.41 -3.61
N GLU A 251 4.56 10.56 -4.54
CA GLU A 251 5.66 11.49 -4.32
C GLU A 251 5.02 12.86 -4.15
N ASP A 252 5.13 13.47 -2.98
CA ASP A 252 4.67 14.85 -2.78
C ASP A 252 5.62 15.78 -3.56
N THR A 253 5.47 15.81 -4.89
CA THR A 253 6.12 16.75 -5.77
C THR A 253 5.39 18.09 -5.78
N SER A 254 4.48 18.35 -4.83
CA SER A 254 3.98 19.69 -4.66
C SER A 254 5.13 20.52 -4.09
N ASP A 255 5.48 21.61 -4.79
CA ASP A 255 6.49 22.61 -4.42
C ASP A 255 6.13 23.37 -3.10
N ARG A 256 5.74 22.66 -2.04
CA ARG A 256 5.39 23.19 -0.72
C ARG A 256 6.35 22.78 0.38
N VAL A 257 7.29 21.86 0.13
CA VAL A 257 8.34 21.46 1.09
C VAL A 257 9.65 22.25 0.87
N SER A 258 9.54 23.53 0.47
CA SER A 258 10.70 24.45 0.47
C SER A 258 10.78 25.32 1.76
N MET A 259 9.97 25.06 2.78
CA MET A 259 9.91 25.92 3.97
C MET A 259 10.11 25.24 5.33
N MET A 260 10.45 23.94 5.39
CA MET A 260 10.75 23.26 6.67
C MET A 260 12.21 22.83 6.85
N THR A 261 13.06 22.97 5.83
CA THR A 261 14.48 22.55 5.90
C THR A 261 15.47 23.70 6.10
N ASP A 262 15.05 24.92 6.47
CA ASP A 262 16.02 25.98 6.82
C ASP A 262 16.49 25.83 8.27
N PRO A 263 17.76 25.42 8.53
CA PRO A 263 18.30 25.29 9.89
C PRO A 263 18.49 26.66 10.58
N ARG A 264 18.21 27.78 9.90
CA ARG A 264 18.50 29.14 10.41
C ARG A 264 17.42 29.73 11.31
N THR A 265 16.35 28.99 11.62
CA THR A 265 15.27 29.48 12.51
C THR A 265 15.25 28.86 13.91
N MET A 266 16.23 28.02 14.26
CA MET A 266 16.42 27.56 15.65
C MET A 266 17.62 28.24 16.32
N ALA A 267 17.48 29.53 16.58
CA ALA A 267 18.22 30.18 17.65
C ALA A 267 17.40 31.37 18.10
N LEU A 268 16.81 31.29 19.30
CA LEU A 268 16.57 32.39 20.24
C LEU A 268 15.49 31.98 21.26
N THR A 269 15.85 31.12 22.21
CA THR A 269 15.34 31.21 23.59
C THR A 269 16.41 30.67 24.53
N ASP A 270 17.48 31.43 24.71
CA ASP A 270 18.28 31.34 25.93
C ASP A 270 18.25 32.72 26.59
N GLN A 271 17.45 32.84 27.65
CA GLN A 271 17.53 33.94 28.59
C GLN A 271 18.73 33.73 29.50
N SER A 272 19.93 33.95 28.99
CA SER A 272 21.09 34.19 29.84
C SER A 272 22.17 34.95 29.07
N GLN A 273 22.16 36.27 29.21
CA GLN A 273 23.33 37.17 29.31
C GLN A 273 22.92 38.61 29.01
N LEU A 274 22.36 39.25 30.04
CA LEU A 274 22.64 40.65 30.31
C LEU A 274 24.16 40.83 30.49
N TYR A 275 24.64 42.00 30.09
CA TYR A 275 25.98 42.57 30.30
C TYR A 275 26.93 42.55 29.09
N THR A 276 26.98 43.76 28.48
CA THR A 276 28.19 44.52 28.11
C THR A 276 28.46 44.68 26.61
N ALA A 277 28.43 45.95 26.21
CA ALA A 277 29.13 46.56 25.08
C ALA A 277 28.42 46.62 23.71
N MET A 278 27.32 47.37 23.63
CA MET A 278 27.24 48.41 22.58
C MET A 278 27.88 49.69 23.10
N MET A 279 29.08 50.00 22.62
CA MET A 279 29.58 51.37 22.64
C MET A 279 30.57 51.56 21.51
N ARG A 280 30.10 52.07 20.36
CA ARG A 280 30.67 53.26 19.69
C ARG A 280 30.15 53.45 18.26
N ARG A 281 29.56 54.64 18.08
CA ARG A 281 29.62 55.56 16.92
C ARG A 281 28.48 55.51 15.89
N LEU A 282 27.58 56.47 16.13
CA LEU A 282 26.70 57.17 15.19
C LEU A 282 27.50 58.27 14.44
N LEU A 283 27.19 58.54 13.16
CA LEU A 283 27.26 59.84 12.43
C LEU A 283 26.69 59.60 11.01
N ALA A 284 25.48 60.09 10.70
CA ALA A 284 25.14 61.39 10.06
C ALA A 284 25.03 61.27 8.52
N LEU A 285 23.81 61.30 7.95
CA LEU A 285 23.06 62.47 7.44
C LEU A 285 23.37 62.78 5.96
N ILE A 286 22.35 62.73 5.09
CA ILE A 286 21.94 63.75 4.10
C ILE A 286 21.12 63.12 2.96
N SER A 287 19.91 63.62 2.82
CA SER A 287 18.97 63.50 1.71
C SER A 287 19.32 64.45 0.56
N THR A 288 19.29 64.00 -0.70
CA THR A 288 18.60 64.67 -1.83
C THR A 288 18.66 63.82 -3.13
N LEU A 289 17.52 63.84 -3.84
CA LEU A 289 17.18 63.20 -5.11
C LEU A 289 18.17 63.40 -6.26
N VAL A 290 18.36 62.35 -7.07
CA VAL A 290 18.41 62.45 -8.54
C VAL A 290 17.55 61.33 -9.12
N ALA A 291 16.56 61.70 -9.92
CA ALA A 291 15.77 60.81 -10.74
C ALA A 291 16.42 60.67 -12.12
N SER A 292 16.63 59.44 -12.59
CA SER A 292 16.69 59.13 -14.02
C SER A 292 16.40 57.65 -14.27
N ALA A 293 15.18 57.40 -14.76
CA ALA A 293 14.72 56.37 -15.69
C ALA A 293 15.39 54.98 -15.72
N SER A 294 14.57 53.95 -15.49
CA SER A 294 14.71 52.59 -16.05
C SER A 294 13.33 51.91 -16.08
N PRO A 295 13.12 50.92 -16.98
CA PRO A 295 11.85 50.71 -17.67
C PRO A 295 10.82 49.90 -16.87
N LEU A 296 9.57 50.03 -17.31
CA LEU A 296 8.41 49.23 -16.91
C LEU A 296 8.74 47.74 -16.82
N ALA A 297 8.70 47.19 -15.60
CA ALA A 297 8.41 45.79 -15.38
C ALA A 297 7.02 45.70 -14.74
N VAL A 298 6.10 45.08 -15.46
CA VAL A 298 4.76 44.73 -14.97
C VAL A 298 4.95 43.72 -13.83
N THR A 299 4.84 44.16 -12.58
CA THR A 299 4.69 43.25 -11.46
C THR A 299 3.25 42.72 -11.48
N ARG A 300 3.04 41.55 -12.10
CA ARG A 300 1.92 40.70 -11.71
C ARG A 300 2.16 40.32 -10.25
N GLY A 301 1.36 40.87 -9.35
CA GLY A 301 1.32 40.41 -7.97
C GLY A 301 0.90 38.94 -7.98
N VAL A 302 1.87 38.05 -7.76
CA VAL A 302 1.58 36.72 -7.26
C VAL A 302 1.24 36.93 -5.79
N HIS A 303 -0.03 36.75 -5.44
CA HIS A 303 -0.41 36.49 -4.06
C HIS A 303 0.22 35.14 -3.69
N GLU A 304 1.40 35.16 -3.10
CA GLU A 304 1.92 34.02 -2.35
C GLU A 304 1.00 33.83 -1.14
N ARG A 305 0.06 32.87 -1.25
CA ARG A 305 -0.57 32.29 -0.06
C ARG A 305 0.50 31.45 0.63
N ASN A 306 1.19 32.03 1.61
CA ASN A 306 1.88 31.26 2.64
C ASN A 306 0.82 30.47 3.43
N MET A 307 0.60 29.21 3.05
CA MET A 307 -0.11 28.26 3.91
C MET A 307 0.94 27.57 4.77
N ASN A 308 1.22 28.15 5.95
CA ASN A 308 1.80 27.38 7.03
C ASN A 308 0.76 26.35 7.48
N LEU A 309 0.88 25.11 6.98
CA LEU A 309 0.16 23.97 7.53
C LEU A 309 0.76 23.65 8.90
N THR A 310 0.08 24.05 9.97
CA THR A 310 0.42 23.62 11.32
C THR A 310 -0.26 22.28 11.58
N LEU A 311 0.49 21.18 11.56
CA LEU A 311 -0.01 19.87 11.96
C LEU A 311 -0.39 19.89 13.45
N LYS A 312 -1.53 19.29 13.79
CA LYS A 312 -2.03 19.21 15.16
C LYS A 312 -2.94 18.00 15.32
N TRP A 313 -2.83 17.31 16.46
CA TRP A 313 -3.79 16.30 16.87
C TRP A 313 -5.13 16.91 17.30
N ASP A 314 -6.21 16.42 16.71
CA ASP A 314 -7.57 16.61 17.19
C ASP A 314 -7.83 15.57 18.30
N ILE A 315 -7.84 16.03 19.55
CA ILE A 315 -8.05 15.17 20.72
C ILE A 315 -9.53 14.81 20.84
N LEU A 316 -9.81 13.51 20.95
CA LEU A 316 -11.15 12.94 20.90
C LEU A 316 -11.74 12.76 22.32
N PRO A 317 -13.07 12.83 22.49
CA PRO A 317 -13.73 12.78 23.79
C PRO A 317 -13.82 11.34 24.33
N VAL A 318 -12.73 10.82 24.88
CA VAL A 318 -12.71 9.51 25.56
C VAL A 318 -12.94 9.69 27.06
N ASN A 319 -13.98 9.05 27.60
CA ASN A 319 -14.29 9.09 29.03
C ASN A 319 -13.59 7.95 29.80
N SER A 320 -12.27 7.93 29.75
CA SER A 320 -11.42 6.96 30.47
C SER A 320 -10.17 7.66 31.02
N GLN A 321 -9.54 7.08 32.03
CA GLN A 321 -8.24 7.52 32.56
C GLN A 321 -7.14 6.47 32.34
N GLN A 322 -7.46 5.37 31.65
CA GLN A 322 -6.52 4.29 31.38
C GLN A 322 -5.45 4.72 30.37
N GLN A 323 -4.29 4.06 30.41
CA GLN A 323 -3.27 4.24 29.39
C GLN A 323 -3.50 3.23 28.27
N PHE A 324 -3.67 3.74 27.05
CA PHE A 324 -3.86 2.91 25.86
C PHE A 324 -2.54 2.75 25.12
N ARG A 325 -2.09 1.50 24.99
CA ARG A 325 -0.89 1.13 24.22
C ARG A 325 -1.22 0.27 23.00
N GLY A 326 -2.37 -0.39 23.00
CA GLY A 326 -2.93 -0.96 21.79
C GLY A 326 -3.75 0.07 21.03
N LEU A 327 -3.56 0.10 19.72
CA LEU A 327 -4.31 0.92 18.78
C LEU A 327 -4.45 0.18 17.45
N SER A 328 -5.68 0.02 16.96
CA SER A 328 -5.94 -0.53 15.63
C SER A 328 -7.13 0.18 14.98
N PRO A 329 -6.86 1.22 14.17
CA PRO A 329 -7.85 1.83 13.30
C PRO A 329 -8.10 0.97 12.05
N VAL A 330 -9.37 0.69 11.77
CA VAL A 330 -9.79 0.03 10.52
C VAL A 330 -10.05 1.07 9.42
N SER A 331 -10.52 2.26 9.82
CA SER A 331 -10.78 3.37 8.91
C SER A 331 -10.70 4.71 9.64
N ASP A 332 -11.11 5.79 8.98
CA ASP A 332 -11.28 7.06 9.65
C ASP A 332 -12.54 7.11 10.55
N GLN A 333 -13.45 6.13 10.45
CA GLN A 333 -14.64 6.02 11.30
C GLN A 333 -14.48 4.97 12.41
N ILE A 334 -13.76 3.89 12.14
CA ILE A 334 -13.69 2.73 13.01
C ILE A 334 -12.29 2.60 13.60
N ALA A 335 -12.20 2.56 14.92
CA ALA A 335 -10.95 2.31 15.62
C ALA A 335 -11.16 1.61 16.95
N TRP A 336 -10.17 0.81 17.33
CA TRP A 336 -10.08 0.13 18.62
C TRP A 336 -8.86 0.62 19.39
N VAL A 337 -9.00 0.76 20.71
CA VAL A 337 -7.88 1.02 21.62
C VAL A 337 -7.95 0.06 22.79
N SER A 338 -6.79 -0.42 23.24
CA SER A 338 -6.68 -1.33 24.38
C SER A 338 -5.57 -0.88 25.34
N GLY A 339 -5.73 -1.19 26.63
CA GLY A 339 -4.82 -0.65 27.64
C GLY A 339 -4.92 -1.25 29.03
N THR A 340 -4.49 -0.45 30.00
CA THR A 340 -4.43 -0.81 31.43
C THR A 340 -5.80 -1.14 32.01
N GLY A 341 -5.82 -2.00 33.04
CA GLY A 341 -7.05 -2.42 33.73
C GLY A 341 -8.03 -3.14 32.80
N GLY A 342 -7.51 -4.01 31.92
CA GLY A 342 -8.29 -4.82 30.99
C GLY A 342 -9.15 -4.04 29.99
N THR A 343 -8.88 -2.74 29.81
CA THR A 343 -9.80 -1.87 29.08
C THR A 343 -9.63 -2.01 27.58
N VAL A 344 -10.74 -2.20 26.87
CA VAL A 344 -10.84 -2.15 25.40
C VAL A 344 -11.99 -1.24 25.02
N LEU A 345 -11.73 -0.24 24.19
CA LEU A 345 -12.73 0.68 23.67
C LEU A 345 -12.80 0.59 22.15
N ARG A 346 -14.02 0.77 21.60
CA ARG A 346 -14.29 0.81 20.16
C ARG A 346 -15.08 2.06 19.79
N THR A 347 -14.75 2.67 18.67
CA THR A 347 -15.55 3.68 17.99
C THR A 347 -15.94 3.20 16.59
N THR A 348 -17.10 3.64 16.11
CA THR A 348 -17.58 3.44 14.73
C THR A 348 -18.09 4.76 14.12
N ASP A 349 -17.80 5.89 14.75
CA ASP A 349 -18.28 7.24 14.38
C ASP A 349 -17.14 8.27 14.33
N GLY A 350 -15.93 7.81 14.03
CA GLY A 350 -14.75 8.65 13.91
C GLY A 350 -14.24 9.18 15.24
N GLY A 351 -14.58 8.51 16.34
CA GLY A 351 -14.19 8.83 17.70
C GLY A 351 -15.04 9.91 18.36
N ALA A 352 -16.21 10.23 17.79
CA ALA A 352 -17.19 11.09 18.43
C ALA A 352 -17.78 10.44 19.70
N SER A 353 -17.90 9.11 19.71
CA SER A 353 -18.25 8.31 20.88
C SER A 353 -17.46 7.00 20.94
N TRP A 354 -17.34 6.45 22.15
CA TRP A 354 -16.57 5.24 22.45
C TRP A 354 -17.39 4.28 23.31
N GLN A 355 -17.40 3.01 22.93
CA GLN A 355 -18.04 1.92 23.65
C GLN A 355 -16.97 1.11 24.39
N SER A 356 -17.23 0.77 25.65
CA SER A 356 -16.40 -0.16 26.41
C SER A 356 -16.80 -1.59 26.05
N VAL A 357 -15.89 -2.31 25.42
CA VAL A 357 -16.16 -3.62 24.78
C VAL A 357 -15.10 -4.66 25.14
N GLY A 358 -14.41 -4.50 26.26
CA GLY A 358 -13.40 -5.46 26.74
C GLY A 358 -14.02 -6.75 27.31
N PRO A 359 -13.22 -7.82 27.44
CA PRO A 359 -13.69 -9.08 28.04
C PRO A 359 -14.11 -8.90 29.49
N GLU A 360 -15.06 -9.73 29.94
CA GLU A 360 -15.34 -9.87 31.37
C GLU A 360 -14.19 -10.61 32.04
N LEU A 361 -13.46 -9.93 32.92
CA LEU A 361 -12.31 -10.48 33.63
C LEU A 361 -12.68 -10.88 35.06
N SER A 362 -12.06 -11.94 35.55
CA SER A 362 -12.15 -12.33 36.96
C SER A 362 -11.46 -11.30 37.85
N THR A 363 -11.71 -11.33 39.17
CA THR A 363 -10.99 -10.47 40.11
C THR A 363 -9.48 -10.72 40.10
N GLU A 364 -9.05 -11.96 39.79
CA GLU A 364 -7.63 -12.33 39.70
C GLU A 364 -6.98 -11.74 38.44
N ASP A 365 -7.77 -11.51 37.39
CA ASP A 365 -7.31 -11.00 36.09
C ASP A 365 -7.53 -9.49 35.92
N ALA A 366 -8.03 -8.80 36.95
CA ALA A 366 -8.42 -7.39 36.86
C ALA A 366 -7.25 -6.45 36.51
N ASP A 367 -6.03 -6.88 36.77
CA ASP A 367 -4.79 -6.11 36.52
C ASP A 367 -4.15 -6.40 35.15
N LEU A 368 -4.73 -7.29 34.33
CA LEU A 368 -4.25 -7.54 32.97
C LEU A 368 -4.17 -6.24 32.17
N GLN A 369 -3.10 -6.11 31.39
CA GLN A 369 -2.89 -4.97 30.51
C GLN A 369 -2.91 -5.45 29.06
N PHE A 370 -3.95 -5.06 28.32
CA PHE A 370 -4.00 -5.32 26.88
C PHE A 370 -3.16 -4.26 26.19
N ARG A 371 -1.93 -4.63 25.78
CA ARG A 371 -1.00 -3.67 25.15
C ARG A 371 -0.90 -3.78 23.65
N ASP A 372 -1.63 -4.73 23.06
CA ASP A 372 -1.80 -4.82 21.63
C ASP A 372 -3.26 -5.14 21.27
N VAL A 373 -3.67 -4.68 20.09
CA VAL A 373 -4.98 -4.96 19.50
C VAL A 373 -4.82 -4.99 17.98
N GLN A 374 -5.40 -5.99 17.34
CA GLN A 374 -5.45 -6.12 15.88
C GLN A 374 -6.92 -6.25 15.45
N ALA A 375 -7.44 -5.21 14.80
CA ALA A 375 -8.83 -5.11 14.38
C ALA A 375 -8.95 -5.27 12.86
N PHE A 376 -9.84 -6.15 12.44
CA PHE A 376 -10.11 -6.43 11.02
C PHE A 376 -11.38 -5.71 10.56
N SER A 377 -12.29 -5.40 11.49
CA SER A 377 -13.53 -4.68 11.23
C SER A 377 -14.07 -4.04 12.52
N ALA A 378 -15.27 -3.46 12.45
CA ALA A 378 -16.00 -3.10 13.66
C ALA A 378 -16.37 -4.34 14.50
N GLU A 379 -16.38 -5.55 13.94
CA GLU A 379 -16.90 -6.75 14.60
C GLU A 379 -15.80 -7.75 15.02
N LYS A 380 -14.73 -7.88 14.22
CA LYS A 380 -13.65 -8.84 14.46
C LYS A 380 -12.40 -8.11 14.94
N ALA A 381 -11.90 -8.49 16.11
CA ALA A 381 -10.66 -7.99 16.68
C ALA A 381 -10.01 -9.03 17.60
N ILE A 382 -8.69 -8.91 17.76
CA ILE A 382 -7.87 -9.68 18.68
C ILE A 382 -7.16 -8.74 19.63
N ILE A 383 -6.99 -9.14 20.88
CA ILE A 383 -6.22 -8.39 21.89
C ILE A 383 -5.19 -9.30 22.55
N LEU A 384 -4.02 -8.73 22.87
CA LEU A 384 -2.94 -9.40 23.58
C LEU A 384 -2.76 -8.75 24.95
N SER A 385 -2.91 -9.54 26.02
CA SER A 385 -2.44 -9.15 27.35
C SER A 385 -0.97 -9.50 27.49
N ILE A 386 -0.25 -8.67 28.23
CA ILE A 386 1.19 -8.83 28.48
C ILE A 386 1.43 -9.18 29.95
N GLY A 387 2.52 -9.91 30.20
CA GLY A 387 2.93 -10.35 31.54
C GLY A 387 3.69 -11.67 31.49
N GLU A 388 4.36 -12.01 32.58
CA GLU A 388 5.09 -13.28 32.69
C GLU A 388 4.13 -14.46 32.77
N GLY A 389 4.47 -15.58 32.12
CA GLY A 389 3.70 -16.81 32.22
C GLY A 389 2.23 -16.60 31.81
N ALA A 390 1.30 -17.02 32.67
CA ALA A 390 -0.12 -17.04 32.39
C ALA A 390 -0.77 -15.66 32.17
N ASP A 391 -0.08 -14.55 32.42
CA ASP A 391 -0.60 -13.20 32.16
C ASP A 391 -0.52 -12.82 30.68
N SER A 392 0.34 -13.49 29.90
CA SER A 392 0.34 -13.38 28.43
C SER A 392 -0.78 -14.23 27.83
N ARG A 393 -1.81 -13.57 27.27
CA ARG A 393 -3.02 -14.22 26.73
C ARG A 393 -3.51 -13.52 25.48
N ILE A 394 -4.17 -14.28 24.60
CA ILE A 394 -4.83 -13.73 23.41
C ILE A 394 -6.33 -14.01 23.51
N TYR A 395 -7.11 -12.96 23.26
CA TYR A 395 -8.56 -13.04 23.16
C TYR A 395 -9.03 -12.59 21.78
N ILE A 396 -10.07 -13.22 21.25
CA ILE A 396 -10.71 -12.88 19.98
C ILE A 396 -12.20 -12.56 20.18
N THR A 397 -12.67 -11.51 19.51
CA THR A 397 -14.09 -11.22 19.30
C THR A 397 -14.44 -11.35 17.82
N LYS A 398 -15.69 -11.73 17.54
CA LYS A 398 -16.29 -11.74 16.20
C LYS A 398 -17.64 -11.00 16.14
N ASN A 399 -18.01 -10.32 17.22
CA ASN A 399 -19.27 -9.59 17.40
C ASN A 399 -19.07 -8.26 18.14
N GLY A 400 -18.00 -7.54 17.78
CA GLY A 400 -17.83 -6.16 18.21
C GLY A 400 -17.49 -6.00 19.69
N GLY A 401 -17.03 -7.07 20.32
CA GLY A 401 -16.70 -7.16 21.74
C GLY A 401 -17.91 -7.39 22.65
N GLU A 402 -19.05 -7.80 22.09
CA GLU A 402 -20.17 -8.35 22.90
C GLU A 402 -19.75 -9.62 23.64
N SER A 403 -18.84 -10.41 23.05
CA SER A 403 -18.24 -11.57 23.70
C SER A 403 -16.81 -11.79 23.24
N TRP A 404 -15.96 -12.29 24.14
CA TRP A 404 -14.57 -12.62 23.85
C TRP A 404 -14.29 -14.10 24.16
N THR A 405 -13.51 -14.74 23.30
CA THR A 405 -12.99 -16.09 23.51
C THR A 405 -11.48 -15.99 23.76
N GLN A 406 -10.99 -16.54 24.87
CA GLN A 406 -9.56 -16.72 25.08
C GLN A 406 -9.06 -17.85 24.18
N SER A 407 -8.33 -17.51 23.11
CA SER A 407 -7.79 -18.49 22.15
C SER A 407 -6.37 -18.94 22.49
N PHE A 408 -5.67 -18.22 23.36
CA PHE A 408 -4.36 -18.60 23.86
C PHE A 408 -4.14 -18.12 25.30
N ALA A 409 -3.45 -18.94 26.08
CA ALA A 409 -2.82 -18.55 27.34
C ALA A 409 -1.44 -19.20 27.41
N ASN A 410 -0.44 -18.41 27.78
CA ASN A 410 0.92 -18.88 27.85
C ASN A 410 1.15 -19.80 29.06
N GLU A 411 1.81 -20.93 28.83
CA GLU A 411 2.20 -21.92 29.85
C GLU A 411 3.70 -21.86 30.19
N GLU A 412 4.51 -21.15 29.39
CA GLU A 412 5.96 -21.00 29.60
C GLU A 412 6.24 -19.82 30.53
N ALA A 413 6.68 -20.08 31.77
CA ALA A 413 6.92 -19.04 32.77
C ALA A 413 7.92 -17.95 32.34
N SER A 414 8.87 -18.28 31.47
CA SER A 414 9.87 -17.35 30.93
C SER A 414 9.41 -16.57 29.71
N ALA A 415 8.27 -16.92 29.11
CA ALA A 415 7.75 -16.20 27.96
C ALA A 415 6.95 -14.97 28.41
N PHE A 416 7.14 -13.87 27.67
CA PHE A 416 6.48 -12.59 27.83
C PHE A 416 6.12 -12.08 26.43
N PHE A 417 4.87 -12.26 26.00
CA PHE A 417 4.44 -11.87 24.66
C PHE A 417 4.25 -10.35 24.58
N ASN A 418 4.98 -9.71 23.67
CA ASN A 418 5.07 -8.25 23.58
C ASN A 418 4.08 -7.65 22.58
N CYS A 419 3.99 -8.23 21.39
CA CYS A 419 3.22 -7.72 20.27
C CYS A 419 2.72 -8.86 19.38
N VAL A 420 1.73 -8.58 18.55
CA VAL A 420 1.14 -9.46 17.54
C VAL A 420 0.82 -8.65 16.28
N ASP A 421 1.11 -9.21 15.11
CA ASP A 421 0.69 -8.63 13.83
C ASP A 421 0.15 -9.70 12.89
N PHE A 422 -0.65 -9.27 11.90
CA PHE A 422 -1.38 -10.12 10.97
C PHE A 422 -1.03 -9.76 9.52
N GLU A 423 -0.62 -10.76 8.74
CA GLU A 423 -0.32 -10.62 7.30
C GLU A 423 -1.60 -10.52 6.48
N ASP A 424 -2.63 -11.25 6.92
CA ASP A 424 -3.98 -11.24 6.37
C ASP A 424 -4.98 -11.56 7.50
N ASP A 425 -6.24 -11.84 7.19
CA ASP A 425 -7.26 -12.10 8.20
C ASP A 425 -7.22 -13.52 8.82
N GLU A 426 -6.30 -14.38 8.35
CA GLU A 426 -6.09 -15.76 8.79
C GLU A 426 -4.73 -15.97 9.49
N ARG A 427 -3.66 -15.35 8.99
CA ARG A 427 -2.30 -15.59 9.44
C ARG A 427 -1.74 -14.45 10.29
N GLY A 428 -1.33 -14.79 11.52
CA GLY A 428 -0.72 -13.84 12.45
C GLY A 428 0.40 -14.45 13.27
N ILE A 429 1.37 -13.62 13.68
CA ILE A 429 2.49 -14.00 14.53
C ILE A 429 2.52 -13.10 15.76
N ALA A 430 2.60 -13.71 16.94
CA ALA A 430 2.90 -13.00 18.19
C ALA A 430 4.30 -13.35 18.67
N VAL A 431 5.02 -12.35 19.18
CA VAL A 431 6.41 -12.48 19.61
C VAL A 431 6.54 -12.29 21.11
N SER A 432 7.28 -13.18 21.75
CA SER A 432 7.71 -13.11 23.14
C SER A 432 9.19 -12.78 23.25
N ASP A 433 9.58 -12.25 24.41
CA ASP A 433 10.97 -12.23 24.87
C ASP A 433 11.65 -13.61 24.72
N PRO A 434 13.00 -13.64 24.66
CA PRO A 434 13.73 -14.88 24.42
C PRO A 434 13.47 -15.98 25.44
N VAL A 435 13.13 -17.17 24.95
CA VAL A 435 13.08 -18.43 25.72
C VAL A 435 14.17 -19.35 25.18
N ASP A 436 14.97 -19.92 26.07
CA ASP A 436 16.13 -20.75 25.70
C ASP A 436 17.10 -20.07 24.70
N GLY A 437 17.26 -18.75 24.83
CA GLY A 437 18.20 -17.94 24.05
C GLY A 437 17.73 -17.58 22.64
N LYS A 438 16.43 -17.68 22.32
CA LYS A 438 15.84 -17.24 21.04
C LYS A 438 14.48 -16.60 21.29
N PHE A 439 14.12 -15.56 20.52
CA PHE A 439 12.76 -15.00 20.56
C PHE A 439 11.73 -16.10 20.33
N ARG A 440 10.74 -16.21 21.23
CA ARG A 440 9.69 -17.21 21.15
C ARG A 440 8.55 -16.66 20.30
N LEU A 441 8.19 -17.36 19.23
CA LEU A 441 7.06 -17.00 18.39
C LEU A 441 5.92 -17.99 18.55
N ILE A 442 4.69 -17.48 18.46
CA ILE A 442 3.49 -18.30 18.21
C ILE A 442 2.81 -17.80 16.94
N GLU A 443 2.19 -18.73 16.21
CA GLU A 443 1.50 -18.45 14.95
C GLU A 443 0.07 -18.97 14.99
N THR A 444 -0.82 -18.20 14.38
CA THR A 444 -2.16 -18.63 13.97
C THR A 444 -2.22 -18.70 12.44
N LEU A 445 -2.96 -19.68 11.94
CA LEU A 445 -3.28 -19.87 10.52
C LEU A 445 -4.80 -19.96 10.29
N ASP A 446 -5.57 -19.59 11.31
CA ASP A 446 -7.03 -19.70 11.34
C ASP A 446 -7.69 -18.43 11.89
N GLY A 447 -7.04 -17.28 11.73
CA GLY A 447 -7.55 -15.97 12.10
C GLY A 447 -7.59 -15.73 13.60
N GLY A 448 -6.66 -16.32 14.34
CA GLY A 448 -6.49 -16.18 15.79
C GLY A 448 -7.37 -17.10 16.63
N ASN A 449 -7.99 -18.13 16.04
CA ASN A 449 -8.80 -19.10 16.79
C ASN A 449 -7.93 -20.12 17.53
N THR A 450 -6.79 -20.51 16.94
CA THR A 450 -5.78 -21.35 17.57
C THR A 450 -4.37 -20.80 17.32
N TRP A 451 -3.47 -21.07 18.27
CA TRP A 451 -2.09 -20.61 18.25
C TRP A 451 -1.14 -21.76 18.53
N THR A 452 -0.05 -21.84 17.77
CA THR A 452 0.96 -22.88 17.91
C THR A 452 2.36 -22.27 18.02
N ILE A 453 3.22 -22.87 18.85
CA ILE A 453 4.62 -22.45 18.96
C ILE A 453 5.32 -22.72 17.63
N VAL A 454 5.99 -21.70 17.10
CA VAL A 454 6.83 -21.82 15.90
C VAL A 454 8.15 -22.51 16.28
N ASP A 455 8.63 -23.41 15.41
CA ASP A 455 9.93 -24.06 15.59
C ASP A 455 11.05 -22.99 15.65
N PRO A 456 11.81 -22.91 16.76
CA PRO A 456 12.80 -21.86 16.93
C PRO A 456 14.09 -22.10 16.13
N SER A 457 14.23 -23.19 15.38
CA SER A 457 15.46 -23.52 14.65
C SER A 457 15.90 -22.43 13.67
N GLY A 458 14.96 -21.81 12.95
CA GLY A 458 15.21 -20.70 12.01
C GLY A 458 15.33 -19.30 12.64
N MET A 459 15.16 -19.17 13.96
CA MET A 459 15.34 -17.90 14.69
C MET A 459 16.81 -17.73 15.13
N PRO A 460 17.48 -16.60 14.84
CA PRO A 460 18.81 -16.31 15.36
C PRO A 460 18.86 -16.27 16.89
N SER A 461 20.03 -16.56 17.46
CA SER A 461 20.24 -16.44 18.91
C SER A 461 20.06 -15.00 19.38
N ALA A 462 19.33 -14.86 20.48
CA ALA A 462 19.29 -13.64 21.26
C ALA A 462 20.64 -13.42 21.96
N LEU A 463 21.00 -12.14 22.11
CA LEU A 463 22.14 -11.71 22.91
C LEU A 463 21.73 -11.62 24.39
N GLU A 464 22.72 -11.64 25.28
CA GLU A 464 22.47 -11.53 26.72
C GLU A 464 21.78 -10.19 27.04
N GLY A 465 20.60 -10.27 27.67
CA GLY A 465 19.79 -9.09 28.02
C GLY A 465 18.95 -8.53 26.89
N GLU A 466 18.87 -9.18 25.73
CA GLU A 466 18.02 -8.74 24.62
C GLU A 466 16.56 -9.13 24.81
N PHE A 467 15.63 -8.22 24.49
CA PHE A 467 14.18 -8.42 24.63
C PHE A 467 13.38 -7.53 23.67
N GLY A 468 12.05 -7.73 23.61
CA GLY A 468 11.12 -6.94 22.81
C GLY A 468 10.35 -5.92 23.66
N PHE A 469 9.82 -4.85 23.07
CA PHE A 469 9.09 -3.81 23.82
C PHE A 469 7.58 -3.86 23.56
N ALA A 470 6.79 -4.22 24.57
CA ALA A 470 5.33 -4.06 24.59
C ALA A 470 4.90 -2.58 24.78
N ALA A 471 5.25 -1.71 23.83
CA ALA A 471 5.05 -0.26 23.93
C ALA A 471 3.87 0.27 23.10
N SER A 472 3.60 -0.35 21.95
CA SER A 472 2.70 0.20 20.90
C SER A 472 2.03 -0.86 20.00
N GLY A 473 2.38 -2.14 20.15
CA GLY A 473 2.05 -3.20 19.19
C GLY A 473 2.96 -3.28 17.96
N THR A 474 3.84 -2.29 17.74
CA THR A 474 4.68 -2.22 16.52
C THR A 474 6.08 -2.81 16.68
N CYS A 475 6.30 -3.65 17.71
CA CYS A 475 7.56 -4.38 17.86
C CYS A 475 7.68 -5.58 16.93
N ILE A 476 6.56 -6.06 16.38
CA ILE A 476 6.51 -6.92 15.20
C ILE A 476 5.67 -6.21 14.13
N SER A 477 6.03 -6.38 12.86
CA SER A 477 5.27 -5.84 11.75
C SER A 477 5.34 -6.74 10.52
N THR A 478 4.29 -6.75 9.71
CA THR A 478 4.30 -7.36 8.36
C THR A 478 4.00 -6.34 7.27
N ALA A 479 4.69 -6.47 6.13
CA ALA A 479 4.45 -5.67 4.93
C ALA A 479 4.99 -6.39 3.70
N ALA A 480 4.22 -6.37 2.60
CA ALA A 480 4.60 -6.95 1.31
C ALA A 480 5.08 -8.42 1.42
N GLY A 481 4.36 -9.24 2.20
CA GLY A 481 4.66 -10.66 2.41
C GLY A 481 5.90 -10.95 3.27
N ARG A 482 6.36 -9.97 4.06
CA ARG A 482 7.58 -10.07 4.88
C ARG A 482 7.31 -9.66 6.31
N TRP A 483 8.01 -10.31 7.24
CA TRP A 483 7.91 -10.10 8.67
C TRP A 483 9.15 -9.40 9.21
N TYR A 484 8.95 -8.50 10.18
CA TYR A 484 10.01 -7.73 10.82
C TYR A 484 9.79 -7.68 12.33
N LEU A 485 10.87 -7.84 13.10
CA LEU A 485 10.85 -7.83 14.55
C LEU A 485 11.91 -6.85 15.09
N ALA A 486 11.51 -5.98 15.99
CA ALA A 486 12.36 -5.01 16.68
C ALA A 486 12.78 -5.51 18.07
N SER A 487 14.01 -5.20 18.47
CA SER A 487 14.56 -5.57 19.77
C SER A 487 15.43 -4.47 20.42
N GLY A 488 15.60 -4.58 21.74
CA GLY A 488 16.50 -3.76 22.53
C GLY A 488 17.04 -4.51 23.74
N GLY A 489 17.44 -3.78 24.79
CA GLY A 489 18.13 -4.35 25.96
C GLY A 489 19.64 -4.51 25.76
N ILE A 490 20.09 -4.35 24.51
CA ILE A 490 21.47 -4.48 24.02
C ILE A 490 21.82 -3.24 23.20
N ASP A 491 23.12 -2.99 23.01
CA ASP A 491 23.61 -1.85 22.22
C ASP A 491 24.48 -2.31 21.04
N PRO A 492 24.15 -1.93 19.80
CA PRO A 492 22.90 -1.28 19.38
C PRO A 492 21.69 -2.24 19.42
N GLY A 493 20.47 -1.69 19.31
CA GLY A 493 19.28 -2.51 19.08
C GLY A 493 19.37 -3.28 17.75
N ARG A 494 18.60 -4.37 17.63
CA ARG A 494 18.58 -5.21 16.42
C ARG A 494 17.21 -5.29 15.79
N ILE A 495 17.19 -5.52 14.48
CA ILE A 495 15.98 -5.77 13.69
C ILE A 495 16.16 -7.12 13.01
N PHE A 496 15.15 -7.96 13.11
CA PHE A 496 15.07 -9.26 12.46
C PHE A 496 14.12 -9.17 11.29
N GLN A 497 14.42 -9.88 10.21
CA GLN A 497 13.58 -9.94 9.01
C GLN A 497 13.36 -11.38 8.58
N SER A 498 12.19 -11.66 8.02
CA SER A 498 11.87 -12.96 7.44
C SER A 498 10.95 -12.81 6.25
N ALA A 499 11.17 -13.62 5.21
CA ALA A 499 10.26 -13.70 4.07
C ALA A 499 9.06 -14.63 4.32
N ASN A 500 9.08 -15.42 5.39
CA ASN A 500 8.05 -16.43 5.63
C ASN A 500 7.67 -16.59 7.11
N GLY A 501 8.27 -15.86 8.04
CA GLY A 501 8.00 -15.98 9.48
C GLY A 501 8.70 -17.14 10.19
N TYR A 502 9.48 -17.96 9.47
CA TYR A 502 10.15 -19.16 10.01
C TYR A 502 11.67 -19.08 9.97
N GLU A 503 12.24 -18.58 8.87
CA GLU A 503 13.68 -18.37 8.70
C GLU A 503 13.98 -16.88 8.83
N TRP A 504 14.78 -16.51 9.83
CA TRP A 504 15.00 -15.12 10.18
C TRP A 504 16.47 -14.74 10.02
N ASP A 505 16.70 -13.60 9.38
CA ASP A 505 17.97 -12.90 9.39
C ASP A 505 17.92 -11.77 10.42
N VAL A 506 19.08 -11.32 10.91
CA VAL A 506 19.18 -10.24 11.89
C VAL A 506 20.23 -9.22 11.47
N SER A 507 19.86 -7.94 11.55
CA SER A 507 20.72 -6.79 11.28
C SER A 507 20.75 -5.84 12.49
N SER A 508 21.80 -5.03 12.57
CA SER A 508 21.86 -3.94 13.54
C SER A 508 21.09 -2.73 13.01
N SER A 509 20.33 -2.04 13.86
CA SER A 509 19.40 -0.98 13.45
C SER A 509 20.01 0.42 13.37
N ALA A 510 21.29 0.61 13.72
CA ALA A 510 21.91 1.92 13.95
C ALA A 510 21.23 2.80 15.03
N ILE A 511 20.23 2.27 15.76
CA ILE A 511 19.59 2.90 16.92
C ILE A 511 20.37 2.50 18.17
N ALA A 512 20.73 3.49 18.98
CA ALA A 512 21.44 3.27 20.23
C ALA A 512 20.58 2.42 21.18
N GLY A 513 21.23 1.49 21.86
CA GLY A 513 20.57 0.60 22.79
C GLY A 513 21.17 0.63 24.19
N GLY A 514 20.76 -0.33 25.01
CA GLY A 514 21.07 -0.38 26.44
C GLY A 514 19.98 -1.10 27.22
N ALA A 515 20.13 -1.23 28.53
CA ALA A 515 19.23 -2.05 29.36
C ALA A 515 17.74 -1.64 29.30
N SER A 516 17.44 -0.39 28.96
CA SER A 516 16.08 0.15 28.74
C SER A 516 15.92 0.77 27.35
N ALA A 517 16.84 0.49 26.44
CA ALA A 517 16.95 1.18 25.16
C ALA A 517 17.08 0.22 23.99
N GLY A 518 16.72 0.70 22.80
CA GLY A 518 16.81 -0.07 21.56
C GLY A 518 15.71 0.32 20.58
N VAL A 519 15.30 -0.62 19.74
CA VAL A 519 14.25 -0.42 18.73
C VAL A 519 12.90 -0.82 19.33
N PHE A 520 11.94 0.10 19.31
CA PHE A 520 10.59 -0.13 19.87
C PHE A 520 9.57 -0.35 18.76
N SER A 521 9.79 0.28 17.61
CA SER A 521 8.89 0.22 16.47
C SER A 521 9.69 0.02 15.19
N VAL A 522 9.28 -0.96 14.38
CA VAL A 522 9.76 -1.18 13.01
C VAL A 522 8.55 -1.22 12.08
N ARG A 523 8.59 -0.49 10.96
CA ARG A 523 7.50 -0.46 9.99
C ARG A 523 8.02 -0.33 8.57
N PHE A 524 7.44 -1.10 7.66
CA PHE A 524 7.73 -1.06 6.24
C PHE A 524 6.50 -0.57 5.48
N ARG A 525 6.70 0.22 4.42
CA ARG A 525 5.62 0.62 3.50
C ARG A 525 5.52 -0.30 2.28
N ASP A 526 6.62 -0.98 1.97
CA ASP A 526 6.80 -1.89 0.85
C ASP A 526 7.95 -2.85 1.19
N ALA A 527 8.28 -3.77 0.29
CA ALA A 527 9.30 -4.80 0.52
C ALA A 527 10.75 -4.25 0.67
N GLN A 528 10.99 -2.96 0.43
CA GLN A 528 12.32 -2.33 0.46
C GLN A 528 12.44 -1.24 1.54
N ASN A 529 11.39 -0.43 1.73
CA ASN A 529 11.47 0.83 2.45
C ASN A 529 10.94 0.70 3.87
N GLY A 530 11.85 0.80 4.84
CA GLY A 530 11.58 0.63 6.26
C GLY A 530 11.98 1.85 7.08
N ILE A 531 11.25 2.08 8.17
CA ILE A 531 11.62 2.99 9.26
C ILE A 531 11.67 2.21 10.57
N ALA A 532 12.60 2.62 11.42
CA ALA A 532 12.72 2.14 12.77
C ALA A 532 12.81 3.33 13.73
N THR A 533 12.12 3.24 14.85
CA THR A 533 12.18 4.24 15.93
C THR A 533 12.32 3.58 17.29
N GLY A 534 12.92 4.32 18.22
CA GLY A 534 13.19 3.83 19.56
C GLY A 534 13.82 4.90 20.42
N GLY A 535 14.83 4.52 21.21
CA GLY A 535 15.48 5.36 22.21
C GLY A 535 15.53 4.66 23.56
N ASP A 536 15.54 5.43 24.65
CA ASP A 536 15.57 4.91 26.02
C ASP A 536 14.32 5.37 26.78
N PHE A 537 13.49 4.43 27.23
CA PHE A 537 12.25 4.76 27.95
C PHE A 537 12.51 5.42 29.32
N ASN A 538 13.71 5.29 29.89
CA ASN A 538 14.13 6.00 31.10
C ASN A 538 14.65 7.42 30.82
N VAL A 539 14.94 7.73 29.56
CA VAL A 539 15.43 9.04 29.09
C VAL A 539 14.51 9.55 27.98
N VAL A 540 13.25 9.81 28.34
CA VAL A 540 12.15 10.12 27.40
C VAL A 540 12.44 11.31 26.45
N ASN A 541 13.29 12.25 26.85
CA ASN A 541 13.69 13.41 26.03
C ASN A 541 15.06 13.21 25.34
N GLY A 542 15.68 12.04 25.47
CA GLY A 542 16.89 11.68 24.73
C GLY A 542 16.56 11.52 23.26
N SER A 543 17.25 12.27 22.40
CA SER A 543 16.90 12.45 20.99
C SER A 543 18.03 12.09 20.03
N LEU A 544 19.11 11.47 20.49
CA LEU A 544 20.24 11.09 19.63
C LEU A 544 20.17 9.60 19.35
N HIS A 545 20.37 9.22 18.08
CA HIS A 545 20.37 7.82 17.64
C HIS A 545 19.08 7.07 17.97
N THR A 546 17.93 7.76 17.86
CA THR A 546 16.60 7.22 18.18
C THR A 546 15.81 6.73 16.97
N SER A 547 16.36 6.84 15.76
CA SER A 547 15.70 6.41 14.54
C SER A 547 16.68 6.05 13.42
N ALA A 548 16.23 5.17 12.53
CA ALA A 548 16.94 4.73 11.34
C ALA A 548 15.96 4.39 10.21
N TRP A 549 16.49 4.28 9.00
CA TRP A 549 15.74 3.94 7.79
C TRP A 549 16.50 2.89 6.95
N SER A 550 15.74 2.18 6.11
CA SER A 550 16.22 1.15 5.19
C SER A 550 15.60 1.38 3.80
N GLU A 551 16.39 1.12 2.75
CA GLU A 551 15.94 1.08 1.34
C GLU A 551 16.20 -0.29 0.68
N ASP A 552 16.68 -1.27 1.44
CA ASP A 552 17.06 -2.63 0.97
C ASP A 552 16.26 -3.74 1.66
N GLY A 553 15.11 -3.39 2.24
CA GLY A 553 14.20 -4.36 2.83
C GLY A 553 14.65 -4.87 4.19
N GLY A 554 15.47 -4.11 4.93
CA GLY A 554 15.91 -4.39 6.29
C GLY A 554 17.29 -5.07 6.39
N GLU A 555 17.96 -5.29 5.26
CA GLU A 555 19.31 -5.86 5.23
C GLU A 555 20.32 -4.91 5.89
N THR A 556 20.19 -3.60 5.62
CA THR A 556 20.98 -2.56 6.27
C THR A 556 20.12 -1.39 6.75
N TRP A 557 20.58 -0.79 7.86
CA TRP A 557 19.90 0.35 8.48
C TRP A 557 20.83 1.54 8.58
N THR A 558 20.36 2.70 8.11
CA THR A 558 21.07 3.96 8.16
C THR A 558 20.43 4.86 9.21
N ALA A 559 21.22 5.37 10.15
CA ALA A 559 20.72 6.33 11.14
C ALA A 559 20.14 7.58 10.46
N SER A 560 19.08 8.15 11.04
CA SER A 560 18.54 9.43 10.56
C SER A 560 19.56 10.57 10.69
N GLU A 561 19.46 11.55 9.81
CA GLU A 561 20.27 12.77 9.85
C GLU A 561 19.73 13.76 10.90
N VAL A 562 18.40 13.86 10.99
CA VAL A 562 17.69 14.58 12.05
C VAL A 562 16.77 13.59 12.73
N PHE A 563 17.02 13.34 14.02
CA PHE A 563 16.27 12.40 14.83
C PHE A 563 14.96 13.00 15.37
N PRO A 564 13.97 12.17 15.74
CA PRO A 564 12.81 12.59 16.51
C PRO A 564 13.20 13.34 17.80
N GLY A 565 12.34 14.24 18.27
CA GLY A 565 12.59 15.09 19.45
C GLY A 565 12.72 14.35 20.80
N GLY A 566 12.67 13.02 20.82
CA GLY A 566 12.84 12.17 21.98
C GLY A 566 12.68 10.70 21.63
N TYR A 567 12.55 9.86 22.66
CA TYR A 567 12.16 8.46 22.51
C TYR A 567 10.77 8.34 21.84
N ARG A 568 10.65 7.47 20.84
CA ARG A 568 9.37 7.17 20.17
C ARG A 568 9.05 5.69 20.31
N SER A 569 7.85 5.44 20.81
CA SER A 569 7.34 4.10 21.10
C SER A 569 6.66 3.47 19.89
N GLY A 570 6.06 4.29 19.01
CA GLY A 570 5.33 3.81 17.84
C GLY A 570 5.57 4.71 16.63
N SER A 571 5.50 4.12 15.44
CA SER A 571 5.58 4.82 14.17
C SER A 571 4.60 4.21 13.17
N SER A 572 4.17 5.00 12.19
CA SER A 572 3.36 4.53 11.07
C SER A 572 3.68 5.32 9.81
N TRP A 573 3.82 4.62 8.70
CA TRP A 573 3.75 5.24 7.37
C TRP A 573 2.36 5.82 7.14
N ALA A 574 2.27 6.94 6.42
CA ALA A 574 0.99 7.47 5.97
C ALA A 574 0.65 6.83 4.60
N PRO A 575 -0.35 5.93 4.53
CA PRO A 575 -0.61 5.19 3.30
C PRO A 575 -0.88 6.11 2.10
N GLY A 576 -0.20 5.82 1.00
CA GLY A 576 -0.29 6.62 -0.23
C GLY A 576 0.59 7.87 -0.27
N LEU A 577 1.54 8.07 0.67
CA LEU A 577 2.50 9.18 0.66
C LEU A 577 3.94 8.66 0.84
N CYS A 578 4.78 8.72 -0.19
CA CYS A 578 6.07 7.99 -0.21
C CYS A 578 6.94 8.32 1.01
N GLY A 579 7.22 9.61 1.23
CA GLY A 579 8.16 10.03 2.25
C GLY A 579 7.56 10.23 3.64
N VAL A 580 6.25 10.04 3.80
CA VAL A 580 5.54 10.54 4.97
C VAL A 580 5.28 9.44 5.98
N ALA A 581 5.81 9.63 7.18
CA ALA A 581 5.50 8.81 8.33
C ALA A 581 5.41 9.66 9.59
N VAL A 582 4.65 9.18 10.56
CA VAL A 582 4.47 9.82 11.87
C VAL A 582 5.06 8.90 12.93
N ALA A 583 5.78 9.47 13.89
CA ALA A 583 6.26 8.77 15.07
C ALA A 583 5.73 9.46 16.32
N VAL A 584 5.36 8.69 17.33
CA VAL A 584 4.84 9.19 18.59
C VAL A 584 5.56 8.58 19.78
N GLY A 585 5.58 9.31 20.88
CA GLY A 585 6.06 8.82 22.16
C GLY A 585 5.65 9.75 23.31
N PRO A 586 6.03 9.42 24.54
CA PRO A 586 5.56 10.15 25.71
C PRO A 586 5.99 11.63 25.77
N SER A 587 7.03 12.02 25.02
CA SER A 587 7.50 13.41 24.90
C SER A 587 6.96 14.18 23.70
N GLY A 588 6.24 13.55 22.76
CA GLY A 588 5.69 14.26 21.61
C GLY A 588 5.47 13.41 20.36
N SER A 589 5.25 14.10 19.25
CA SER A 589 5.05 13.52 17.92
C SER A 589 5.91 14.22 16.88
N ASP A 590 6.46 13.43 15.98
CA ASP A 590 7.31 13.88 14.88
C ASP A 590 6.77 13.36 13.56
N ILE A 591 7.04 14.10 12.49
CA ILE A 591 6.74 13.71 11.12
C ILE A 591 8.03 13.69 10.31
N THR A 592 8.18 12.70 9.45
CA THR A 592 9.16 12.72 8.36
C THR A 592 8.42 12.99 7.05
N LEU A 593 9.08 13.68 6.12
CA LEU A 593 8.62 13.85 4.74
C LEU A 593 9.59 13.21 3.72
N ASP A 594 10.68 12.61 4.19
CA ASP A 594 11.76 12.05 3.38
C ASP A 594 12.14 10.62 3.82
N ALA A 595 11.12 9.83 4.17
CA ALA A 595 11.25 8.40 4.48
C ALA A 595 12.13 8.07 5.72
N GLY A 596 12.10 8.95 6.72
CA GLY A 596 12.77 8.75 8.01
C GLY A 596 14.20 9.29 8.04
N LYS A 597 14.65 9.98 6.98
CA LYS A 597 15.98 10.61 6.93
C LYS A 597 16.02 11.83 7.85
N THR A 598 14.97 12.64 7.85
CA THR A 598 14.81 13.79 8.75
C THR A 598 13.44 13.81 9.42
N TRP A 599 13.43 14.13 10.72
CA TRP A 599 12.22 14.21 11.53
C TRP A 599 11.99 15.64 12.05
N VAL A 600 10.74 16.06 12.06
CA VAL A 600 10.29 17.37 12.56
C VAL A 600 9.23 17.18 13.63
N THR A 601 9.50 17.67 14.85
CA THR A 601 8.51 17.68 15.94
C THR A 601 7.37 18.65 15.63
N PHE A 602 6.13 18.17 15.67
CA PHE A 602 4.94 19.02 15.47
C PHE A 602 4.01 19.07 16.69
N ASP A 603 4.11 18.12 17.62
CA ASP A 603 3.33 18.10 18.87
C ASP A 603 4.18 17.64 20.05
N ARG A 604 3.83 18.09 21.27
CA ARG A 604 4.51 17.71 22.53
C ARG A 604 3.60 16.94 23.49
N GLY A 605 2.45 16.49 23.00
CA GLY A 605 1.53 15.64 23.74
C GLY A 605 2.04 14.21 23.84
N SER A 606 1.78 13.58 24.99
CA SER A 606 2.10 12.17 25.22
C SER A 606 1.15 11.26 24.44
N PHE A 607 1.71 10.41 23.60
CA PHE A 607 1.06 9.26 22.98
C PHE A 607 1.99 8.04 23.09
N ASP A 608 1.44 6.83 23.01
CA ASP A 608 2.18 5.58 23.08
C ASP A 608 2.13 4.83 21.72
N ALA A 609 0.98 4.85 21.03
CA ALA A 609 0.81 4.18 19.73
C ALA A 609 0.27 5.14 18.66
N VAL A 610 0.62 4.88 17.39
CA VAL A 610 0.13 5.61 16.22
C VAL A 610 -0.06 4.64 15.06
N GLU A 611 -1.15 4.80 14.33
CA GLU A 611 -1.39 4.05 13.09
C GLU A 611 -2.12 4.96 12.11
N CYS A 612 -1.64 5.00 10.86
CA CYS A 612 -2.23 5.79 9.80
C CYS A 612 -2.97 4.88 8.82
N VAL A 613 -4.18 5.30 8.47
CA VAL A 613 -5.04 4.63 7.50
C VAL A 613 -5.13 5.45 6.23
N TYR A 614 -5.63 4.82 5.17
CA TYR A 614 -5.97 5.52 3.92
C TYR A 614 -6.91 6.70 4.18
N GLY A 615 -6.85 7.71 3.29
CA GLY A 615 -7.58 8.97 3.47
C GLY A 615 -6.79 10.07 4.19
N ARG A 616 -5.48 9.87 4.39
CA ARG A 616 -4.55 10.81 5.05
C ARG A 616 -4.93 11.09 6.50
N VAL A 617 -5.34 10.02 7.20
CA VAL A 617 -5.77 10.08 8.59
C VAL A 617 -4.84 9.20 9.41
N CYS A 618 -4.33 9.75 10.51
CA CYS A 618 -3.65 8.98 11.53
C CYS A 618 -4.42 9.03 12.84
N TRP A 619 -4.42 7.91 13.55
CA TRP A 619 -4.90 7.81 14.91
C TRP A 619 -3.71 7.67 15.85
N ALA A 620 -3.83 8.20 17.06
CA ALA A 620 -2.86 7.97 18.12
C ALA A 620 -3.57 7.72 19.45
N SER A 621 -3.01 6.86 20.30
CA SER A 621 -3.52 6.55 21.63
C SER A 621 -2.40 6.65 22.67
N GLY A 622 -2.74 6.91 23.93
CA GLY A 622 -1.73 7.03 24.98
C GLY A 622 -2.28 7.21 26.39
N SER A 623 -1.46 7.81 27.25
CA SER A 623 -1.73 8.02 28.67
C SER A 623 -3.02 8.80 28.98
N ALA A 624 -3.65 8.50 30.13
CA ALA A 624 -4.79 9.23 30.69
C ALA A 624 -6.00 9.35 29.73
N GLY A 625 -6.30 8.27 29.02
CA GLY A 625 -7.41 8.16 28.08
C GLY A 625 -7.22 8.92 26.78
N ARG A 626 -6.02 9.44 26.51
CA ARG A 626 -5.78 10.31 25.37
C ARG A 626 -5.85 9.53 24.06
N VAL A 627 -6.76 9.92 23.19
CA VAL A 627 -6.83 9.46 21.79
C VAL A 627 -6.92 10.68 20.90
N GLY A 628 -6.15 10.68 19.81
CA GLY A 628 -6.07 11.78 18.86
C GLY A 628 -6.26 11.29 17.43
N LYS A 629 -6.79 12.18 16.58
CA LYS A 629 -6.85 12.01 15.14
C LYS A 629 -6.05 13.13 14.47
N LEU A 630 -5.30 12.81 13.44
CA LEU A 630 -4.50 13.76 12.65
C LEU A 630 -4.91 13.65 11.18
N SER A 631 -5.12 14.79 10.54
CA SER A 631 -5.39 14.89 9.11
C SER A 631 -4.16 15.46 8.40
N LEU A 632 -3.55 14.67 7.51
CA LEU A 632 -2.36 15.04 6.72
C LEU A 632 -2.73 15.68 5.37
N ARG A 633 -3.80 16.48 5.33
CA ARG A 633 -4.37 17.04 4.10
C ARG A 633 -3.68 18.30 3.60
#